data_AF-A0AAV6CUN1-F1
#
_entry.id   AF-A0AAV6CUN1-F1
#
_cell.length_a   1.000
_cell.length_b   1.000
_cell.length_c   1.000
_cell.angle_alpha   90.00
_cell.angle_beta   90.00
_cell.angle_gamma   90.00
#
_symmetry.space_group_name_H-M   'P 1'
#
loop_
_entity.id
_entity.type
_entity.pdbx_description
1 polymer ?
#
loop_
_entity_poly.entity_id
_entity_poly.type
_entity_poly.pdbx_seq_one_letter_code
_entity_poly.pdbx_strand_id
1 'polypeptide(L)'
;MSTGLKDHFTTRPPGHDPAEAVARFLAQYAPADRAEALHLALRALRARVEPDRVLACELAWEVHTHGYWRQLRQPDGRPYETEEQYFRDVLGVASWRTAYKRLAIGRMLTGFEARERAHLRAAIAAIGLAKATVVAPAIERCREWQPWLELAGSQPTVALQEKVSAALEALPRGREPTPPGERFRRLVLAALPDIEAMELVERFFALGAEVVGTPHPVGIFLAGCRECLAEWEVQAASWPAGRRPRDPEFCPRRQNPPAGANEYQDPVCPRGQTPSAADAKPLTTD
;
A
#
# COMPACT_ATOMS: atom_id res chain seq x y z
N MET A 1 -30.18 2.94 20.73
CA MET A 1 -29.09 2.93 21.73
C MET A 1 -27.94 3.87 21.32
N SER A 2 -28.20 5.17 21.10
CA SER A 2 -27.23 6.09 20.44
C SER A 2 -26.80 7.30 21.31
N THR A 3 -27.03 7.25 22.62
CA THR A 3 -26.78 8.39 23.52
C THR A 3 -25.48 8.27 24.33
N GLY A 4 -24.90 7.07 24.49
CA GLY A 4 -23.72 6.87 25.36
C GLY A 4 -22.34 7.15 24.74
N LEU A 5 -22.22 7.15 23.39
CA LEU A 5 -20.90 7.26 22.74
C LEU A 5 -20.33 8.69 22.78
N LYS A 6 -21.21 9.70 22.81
CA LYS A 6 -20.80 11.11 22.88
C LYS A 6 -20.25 11.46 24.26
N ASP A 7 -20.84 10.94 25.32
CA ASP A 7 -20.51 11.34 26.69
C ASP A 7 -19.16 10.79 27.19
N HIS A 8 -18.72 9.63 26.70
CA HIS A 8 -17.41 9.08 27.08
C HIS A 8 -16.20 9.88 26.58
N PHE A 9 -16.38 10.71 25.55
CA PHE A 9 -15.27 11.41 24.92
C PHE A 9 -15.44 12.94 24.83
N THR A 10 -16.49 13.54 25.40
CA THR A 10 -16.82 14.98 25.22
C THR A 10 -16.37 15.90 26.35
N THR A 11 -16.03 15.40 27.54
CA THR A 11 -15.56 16.26 28.65
C THR A 11 -14.08 16.02 28.92
N ARG A 12 -13.23 16.94 28.44
CA ARG A 12 -11.77 16.84 28.57
C ARG A 12 -11.28 17.72 29.73
N PRO A 13 -10.81 17.15 30.85
CA PRO A 13 -9.91 17.89 31.73
C PRO A 13 -8.54 18.05 31.04
N PRO A 14 -7.85 19.19 31.20
CA PRO A 14 -6.52 19.38 30.63
C PRO A 14 -5.54 18.36 31.21
N GLY A 15 -4.82 17.63 30.35
CA GLY A 15 -3.73 16.71 30.74
C GLY A 15 -3.96 15.20 30.52
N HIS A 16 -5.10 14.76 29.97
CA HIS A 16 -5.32 13.32 29.68
C HIS A 16 -4.88 12.90 28.27
N ASP A 17 -4.10 11.82 28.20
CA ASP A 17 -3.66 11.17 26.96
C ASP A 17 -4.87 10.53 26.25
N PRO A 18 -5.21 10.93 25.01
CA PRO A 18 -6.31 10.32 24.26
C PRO A 18 -6.17 8.80 24.12
N ALA A 19 -4.94 8.26 24.11
CA ALA A 19 -4.72 6.83 24.07
C ALA A 19 -5.18 6.12 25.35
N GLU A 20 -5.06 6.77 26.50
CA GLU A 20 -5.51 6.21 27.78
C GLU A 20 -7.05 6.19 27.87
N ALA A 21 -7.72 7.24 27.38
CA ALA A 21 -9.18 7.27 27.32
C ALA A 21 -9.73 6.17 26.39
N VAL A 22 -9.12 6.00 25.21
CA VAL A 22 -9.50 4.92 24.30
C VAL A 22 -9.17 3.55 24.87
N ALA A 23 -8.02 3.38 25.53
CA ALA A 23 -7.66 2.12 26.18
C ALA A 23 -8.67 1.75 27.27
N ARG A 24 -9.09 2.70 28.11
CA ARG A 24 -10.14 2.49 29.12
C ARG A 24 -11.49 2.16 28.49
N PHE A 25 -11.88 2.85 27.42
CA PHE A 25 -13.09 2.53 26.66
C PHE A 25 -13.04 1.10 26.13
N LEU A 26 -11.94 0.72 25.49
CA LEU A 26 -11.77 -0.60 24.92
C LEU A 26 -11.73 -1.72 25.98
N ALA A 27 -11.21 -1.44 27.18
CA ALA A 27 -11.16 -2.39 28.29
C ALA A 27 -12.55 -2.71 28.88
N GLN A 28 -13.58 -1.93 28.56
CA GLN A 28 -14.97 -2.19 29.01
C GLN A 28 -15.66 -3.29 28.19
N TYR A 29 -15.11 -3.64 27.02
CA TYR A 29 -15.70 -4.62 26.11
C TYR A 29 -15.07 -5.99 26.32
N ALA A 30 -15.89 -7.04 26.21
CA ALA A 30 -15.40 -8.40 26.23
C ALA A 30 -14.54 -8.68 24.98
N PRO A 31 -13.62 -9.67 25.02
CA PRO A 31 -12.81 -10.02 23.85
C PRO A 31 -13.64 -10.36 22.60
N ALA A 32 -14.85 -10.93 22.78
CA ALA A 32 -15.78 -11.23 21.69
C ALA A 32 -16.29 -9.97 20.97
N ASP A 33 -16.36 -8.84 21.67
CA ASP A 33 -16.90 -7.57 21.15
C ASP A 33 -15.78 -6.61 20.69
N ARG A 34 -14.53 -7.08 20.67
CA ARG A 34 -13.33 -6.27 20.39
C ARG A 34 -13.44 -5.51 19.07
N ALA A 35 -13.95 -6.16 18.02
CA ALA A 35 -14.10 -5.54 16.71
C ALA A 35 -15.10 -4.38 16.71
N GLU A 36 -16.24 -4.55 17.37
CA GLU A 36 -17.25 -3.49 17.46
C GLU A 36 -16.72 -2.31 18.30
N ALA A 37 -16.02 -2.60 19.39
CA ALA A 37 -15.35 -1.58 20.20
C ALA A 37 -14.33 -0.77 19.37
N LEU A 38 -13.47 -1.45 18.60
CA LEU A 38 -12.51 -0.80 17.70
C LEU A 38 -13.21 0.04 16.62
N HIS A 39 -14.30 -0.47 16.03
CA HIS A 39 -15.09 0.25 15.04
C HIS A 39 -15.66 1.55 15.59
N LEU A 40 -16.27 1.49 16.78
CA LEU A 40 -16.83 2.66 17.46
C LEU A 40 -15.74 3.67 17.82
N ALA A 41 -14.60 3.21 18.34
CA ALA A 41 -13.45 4.06 18.64
C ALA A 41 -12.93 4.77 17.38
N LEU A 42 -12.72 4.05 16.27
CA LEU A 42 -12.25 4.64 15.01
C LEU A 42 -13.21 5.70 14.48
N ARG A 43 -14.52 5.44 14.52
CA ARG A 43 -15.54 6.43 14.11
C ARG A 43 -15.54 7.67 15.00
N ALA A 44 -15.34 7.51 16.31
CA ALA A 44 -15.22 8.63 17.24
C ALA A 44 -13.94 9.45 17.01
N LEU A 45 -12.82 8.81 16.65
CA LEU A 45 -11.53 9.46 16.38
C LEU A 45 -11.51 10.17 15.02
N ARG A 46 -12.28 9.71 14.03
CA ARG A 46 -12.34 10.27 12.67
C ARG A 46 -12.52 11.79 12.64
N ALA A 47 -13.38 12.34 13.50
CA ALA A 47 -13.72 13.76 13.52
C ALA A 47 -12.73 14.63 14.32
N ARG A 48 -11.65 14.08 14.86
CA ARG A 48 -10.81 14.74 15.85
C ARG A 48 -9.46 15.22 15.30
N VAL A 49 -8.66 15.80 16.20
CA VAL A 49 -7.35 16.43 15.97
C VAL A 49 -6.24 15.40 15.69
N GLU A 50 -5.06 15.83 15.22
CA GLU A 50 -3.98 14.94 14.77
C GLU A 50 -3.55 13.84 15.77
N PRO A 51 -3.37 14.09 17.09
CA PRO A 51 -3.04 13.01 18.05
C PRO A 51 -4.01 11.83 17.99
N ASP A 52 -5.30 12.12 17.85
CA ASP A 52 -6.37 11.13 17.76
C ASP A 52 -6.31 10.37 16.42
N ARG A 53 -5.85 11.03 15.35
CA ARG A 53 -5.68 10.42 14.03
C ARG A 53 -4.49 9.48 13.97
N VAL A 54 -3.40 9.75 14.70
CA VAL A 54 -2.27 8.82 14.81
C VAL A 54 -2.68 7.58 15.61
N LEU A 55 -3.42 7.75 16.69
CA LEU A 55 -4.02 6.61 17.42
C LEU A 55 -4.96 5.80 16.51
N ALA A 56 -5.75 6.46 15.66
CA ALA A 56 -6.61 5.77 14.70
C ALA A 56 -5.81 4.92 13.70
N CYS A 57 -4.59 5.31 13.31
CA CYS A 57 -3.72 4.47 12.48
C CYS A 57 -3.38 3.14 13.17
N GLU A 58 -3.03 3.19 14.46
CA GLU A 58 -2.69 2.01 15.27
C GLU A 58 -3.88 1.06 15.41
N LEU A 59 -5.05 1.58 15.74
CA LEU A 59 -6.28 0.77 15.88
C LEU A 59 -6.75 0.21 14.53
N ALA A 60 -6.61 0.98 13.45
CA ALA A 60 -6.96 0.53 12.12
C ALA A 60 -6.07 -0.63 11.67
N TRP A 61 -4.78 -0.61 12.06
CA TRP A 61 -3.88 -1.73 11.81
C TRP A 61 -4.34 -2.99 12.55
N GLU A 62 -4.76 -2.89 13.81
CA GLU A 62 -5.33 -4.03 14.54
C GLU A 62 -6.56 -4.63 13.83
N VAL A 63 -7.47 -3.77 13.36
CA VAL A 63 -8.65 -4.22 12.59
C VAL A 63 -8.25 -4.94 11.30
N HIS A 64 -7.23 -4.44 10.61
CA HIS A 64 -6.69 -5.04 9.40
C HIS A 64 -6.07 -6.42 9.69
N THR A 65 -5.12 -6.48 10.63
CA THR A 65 -4.37 -7.70 10.98
C THR A 65 -5.30 -8.86 11.39
N HIS A 66 -6.40 -8.57 12.07
CA HIS A 66 -7.35 -9.59 12.51
C HIS A 66 -8.54 -9.79 11.56
N GLY A 67 -8.59 -9.09 10.43
CA GLY A 67 -9.69 -9.19 9.46
C GLY A 67 -11.06 -8.76 10.04
N TYR A 68 -11.06 -7.95 11.10
CA TYR A 68 -12.27 -7.57 11.83
C TYR A 68 -13.24 -6.74 10.98
N TRP A 69 -12.78 -6.10 9.92
CA TRP A 69 -13.65 -5.33 9.02
C TRP A 69 -14.79 -6.15 8.40
N ARG A 70 -14.59 -7.47 8.18
CA ARG A 70 -15.57 -8.37 7.53
C ARG A 70 -16.85 -8.56 8.36
N GLN A 71 -16.74 -8.48 9.68
CA GLN A 71 -17.85 -8.63 10.62
C GLN A 71 -18.54 -7.30 10.95
N LEU A 72 -17.94 -6.18 10.57
CA LEU A 72 -18.48 -4.85 10.85
C LEU A 72 -19.52 -4.42 9.83
N ARG A 73 -20.34 -3.44 10.21
CA ARG A 73 -21.47 -2.95 9.44
C ARG A 73 -21.41 -1.44 9.28
N GLN A 74 -21.88 -0.98 8.13
CA GLN A 74 -22.11 0.42 7.81
C GLN A 74 -23.19 1.02 8.73
N PRO A 75 -23.32 2.36 8.79
CA PRO A 75 -24.36 3.01 9.59
C PRO A 75 -25.79 2.59 9.23
N ASP A 76 -26.02 2.15 7.99
CA ASP A 76 -27.31 1.66 7.48
C ASP A 76 -27.54 0.16 7.75
N GLY A 77 -26.61 -0.50 8.45
CA GLY A 77 -26.67 -1.92 8.81
C GLY A 77 -26.14 -2.88 7.73
N ARG A 78 -25.73 -2.39 6.56
CA ARG A 78 -25.17 -3.25 5.50
C ARG A 78 -23.73 -3.67 5.83
N PRO A 79 -23.28 -4.86 5.39
CA PRO A 79 -21.85 -5.20 5.45
C PRO A 79 -21.02 -4.23 4.60
N TYR A 80 -19.76 -4.06 4.98
CA TYR A 80 -18.78 -3.48 4.07
C TYR A 80 -18.45 -4.53 3.00
N GLU A 81 -18.48 -4.13 1.73
CA GLU A 81 -18.23 -5.05 0.61
C GLU A 81 -16.73 -5.30 0.43
N THR A 82 -15.91 -4.30 0.72
CA THR A 82 -14.45 -4.38 0.60
C THR A 82 -13.77 -3.75 1.81
N GLU A 83 -12.55 -4.21 2.05
CA GLU A 83 -11.66 -3.61 3.04
C GLU A 83 -11.36 -2.14 2.73
N GLU A 84 -11.21 -1.80 1.45
CA GLU A 84 -11.04 -0.42 1.01
C GLU A 84 -12.19 0.47 1.50
N GLN A 85 -13.44 0.03 1.27
CA GLN A 85 -14.63 0.78 1.64
C GLN A 85 -14.64 1.04 3.15
N TYR A 86 -14.33 0.00 3.93
CA TYR A 86 -14.25 0.09 5.38
C TYR A 86 -13.26 1.16 5.84
N PHE A 87 -12.01 1.07 5.42
CA PHE A 87 -10.97 1.98 5.91
C PHE A 87 -11.10 3.40 5.38
N ARG A 88 -11.60 3.59 4.16
CA ARG A 88 -11.93 4.94 3.66
C ARG A 88 -12.97 5.61 4.53
N ASP A 89 -13.99 4.87 4.95
CA ASP A 89 -15.03 5.37 5.84
C ASP A 89 -14.49 5.66 7.24
N VAL A 90 -13.91 4.67 7.93
CA VAL A 90 -13.53 4.86 9.35
C VAL A 90 -12.32 5.78 9.54
N LEU A 91 -11.40 5.87 8.58
CA LEU A 91 -10.29 6.83 8.63
C LEU A 91 -10.66 8.20 8.03
N GLY A 92 -11.81 8.32 7.36
CA GLY A 92 -12.27 9.56 6.75
C GLY A 92 -11.35 10.06 5.65
N VAL A 93 -10.93 9.18 4.73
CA VAL A 93 -10.03 9.53 3.62
C VAL A 93 -10.65 9.25 2.27
N ALA A 94 -10.33 10.11 1.30
CA ALA A 94 -10.93 10.06 -0.03
C ALA A 94 -10.44 8.87 -0.87
N SER A 95 -9.20 8.41 -0.67
CA SER A 95 -8.57 7.37 -1.49
C SER A 95 -8.00 6.22 -0.67
N TRP A 96 -8.08 5.02 -1.23
CA TRP A 96 -7.48 3.82 -0.68
C TRP A 96 -5.97 3.99 -0.42
N ARG A 97 -5.25 4.59 -1.37
CA ARG A 97 -3.82 4.89 -1.23
C ARG A 97 -3.50 5.69 0.05
N THR A 98 -4.39 6.58 0.48
CA THR A 98 -4.19 7.36 1.72
C THR A 98 -4.49 6.52 2.95
N ALA A 99 -5.54 5.69 2.91
CA ALA A 99 -5.85 4.72 3.97
C ALA A 99 -4.69 3.74 4.17
N TYR A 100 -4.16 3.18 3.07
CA TYR A 100 -3.01 2.27 3.10
C TYR A 100 -1.78 2.89 3.76
N LYS A 101 -1.45 4.14 3.42
CA LYS A 101 -0.35 4.85 4.08
C LYS A 101 -0.56 5.04 5.59
N ARG A 102 -1.82 5.21 6.03
CA ARG A 102 -2.17 5.28 7.44
C ARG A 102 -2.08 3.92 8.13
N LEU A 103 -2.45 2.84 7.45
CA LEU A 103 -2.24 1.47 7.93
C LEU A 103 -0.76 1.16 8.11
N ALA A 104 0.09 1.58 7.16
CA ALA A 104 1.54 1.42 7.27
C ALA A 104 2.13 2.15 8.49
N ILE A 105 1.58 3.32 8.87
CA ILE A 105 1.95 3.99 10.13
C ILE A 105 1.54 3.13 11.33
N GLY A 106 0.33 2.57 11.33
CA GLY A 106 -0.13 1.67 12.40
C GLY A 106 0.75 0.44 12.54
N ARG A 107 1.09 -0.22 11.43
CA ARG A 107 2.03 -1.36 11.38
C ARG A 107 3.37 -1.00 12.00
N MET A 108 3.97 0.10 11.53
CA MET A 108 5.24 0.58 12.03
C MET A 108 5.19 0.85 13.54
N LEU A 109 4.14 1.51 14.03
CA LEU A 109 3.93 1.76 15.46
C LEU A 109 3.84 0.47 16.29
N THR A 110 3.14 -0.55 15.79
CA THR A 110 3.02 -1.84 16.50
C THR A 110 4.33 -2.63 16.57
N GLY A 111 5.34 -2.24 15.78
CA GLY A 111 6.67 -2.82 15.85
C GLY A 111 7.56 -2.27 16.99
N PHE A 112 7.08 -1.31 17.78
CA PHE A 112 7.79 -0.75 18.94
C PHE A 112 7.11 -1.14 20.25
N GLU A 113 7.88 -1.16 21.35
CA GLU A 113 7.35 -1.47 22.67
C GLU A 113 6.32 -0.43 23.15
N ALA A 114 5.39 -0.82 24.04
CA ALA A 114 4.27 0.03 24.44
C ALA A 114 4.69 1.41 24.98
N ARG A 115 5.77 1.47 25.79
CA ARG A 115 6.29 2.73 26.34
C ARG A 115 6.88 3.62 25.26
N GLU A 116 7.70 3.06 24.37
CA GLU A 116 8.32 3.80 23.27
C GLU A 116 7.28 4.26 22.24
N ARG A 117 6.33 3.38 21.91
CA ARG A 117 5.21 3.63 21.00
C ARG A 117 4.39 4.86 21.40
N ALA A 118 4.17 5.09 22.70
CA ALA A 118 3.47 6.29 23.16
C ALA A 118 4.24 7.59 22.83
N HIS A 119 5.56 7.59 23.04
CA HIS A 119 6.43 8.73 22.71
C HIS A 119 6.49 8.96 21.19
N LEU A 120 6.64 7.88 20.42
CA LEU A 120 6.62 7.93 18.96
C LEU A 120 5.29 8.46 18.43
N ARG A 121 4.15 8.04 19.00
CA ARG A 121 2.83 8.54 18.63
C ARG A 121 2.70 10.06 18.83
N ALA A 122 3.16 10.55 19.99
CA ALA A 122 3.15 11.98 20.30
C ALA A 122 4.04 12.77 19.34
N ALA A 123 5.23 12.26 19.03
CA ALA A 123 6.17 12.90 18.11
C ALA A 123 5.64 12.91 16.65
N ILE A 124 4.98 11.83 16.21
CA ILE A 124 4.29 11.79 14.92
C ILE A 124 3.16 12.82 14.86
N ALA A 125 2.38 12.94 15.94
CA ALA A 125 1.29 13.91 15.99
C ALA A 125 1.82 15.36 15.89
N ALA A 126 3.00 15.64 16.43
CA ALA A 126 3.63 16.96 16.36
C ALA A 126 4.08 17.33 14.93
N ILE A 127 4.58 16.37 14.14
CA ILE A 127 4.98 16.60 12.73
C ILE A 127 3.81 16.49 11.73
N GLY A 128 2.71 15.86 12.15
CA GLY A 128 1.51 15.59 11.36
C GLY A 128 1.62 14.37 10.43
N LEU A 129 0.48 13.73 10.18
CA LEU A 129 0.41 12.49 9.38
C LEU A 129 1.00 12.62 7.98
N ALA A 130 0.89 13.80 7.34
CA ALA A 130 1.42 13.99 5.99
C ALA A 130 2.93 13.70 5.90
N LYS A 131 3.72 14.25 6.83
CA LYS A 131 5.16 13.97 6.90
C LYS A 131 5.43 12.58 7.47
N ALA A 132 4.63 12.11 8.42
CA ALA A 132 4.74 10.77 8.96
C ALA A 132 4.66 9.68 7.87
N THR A 133 3.78 9.84 6.88
CA THR A 133 3.69 8.87 5.76
C THR A 133 4.94 8.80 4.90
N VAL A 134 5.81 9.82 4.96
CA VAL A 134 7.10 9.82 4.25
C VAL A 134 8.16 9.08 5.06
N VAL A 135 8.24 9.32 6.37
CA VAL A 135 9.31 8.75 7.22
C VAL A 135 9.00 7.37 7.78
N ALA A 136 7.73 6.98 7.85
CA ALA A 136 7.32 5.69 8.42
C ALA A 136 8.10 4.48 7.85
N PRO A 137 8.36 4.37 6.53
CA PRO A 137 9.15 3.26 6.00
C PRO A 137 10.61 3.25 6.50
N ALA A 138 11.23 4.42 6.66
CA ALA A 138 12.60 4.51 7.20
C ALA A 138 12.64 4.16 8.68
N ILE A 139 11.67 4.66 9.46
CA ILE A 139 11.53 4.33 10.88
C ILE A 139 11.31 2.82 11.08
N GLU A 140 10.43 2.22 10.28
CA GLU A 140 10.14 0.78 10.34
C GLU A 140 11.36 -0.08 9.99
N ARG A 141 12.12 0.31 8.95
CA ARG A 141 13.32 -0.40 8.48
C ARG A 141 14.48 -0.28 9.45
N CYS A 142 14.78 0.95 9.89
CA CYS A 142 15.96 1.25 10.71
C CYS A 142 15.73 1.01 12.19
N ARG A 143 14.47 0.91 12.65
CA ARG A 143 14.09 0.81 14.07
C ARG A 143 14.57 1.98 14.93
N GLU A 144 14.93 3.08 14.28
CA GLU A 144 15.27 4.36 14.90
C GLU A 144 14.25 5.39 14.43
N TRP A 145 13.66 6.16 15.34
CA TRP A 145 12.63 7.13 14.96
C TRP A 145 13.02 8.58 15.23
N GLN A 146 13.81 8.87 16.26
CA GLN A 146 14.14 10.24 16.67
C GLN A 146 14.80 11.04 15.54
N PRO A 147 15.86 10.55 14.85
CA PRO A 147 16.51 11.34 13.80
C PRO A 147 15.57 11.64 12.63
N TRP A 148 14.70 10.69 12.29
CA TRP A 148 13.74 10.85 11.20
C TRP A 148 12.66 11.88 11.51
N LEU A 149 12.17 11.93 12.76
CA LEU A 149 11.17 12.92 13.18
C LEU A 149 11.77 14.32 13.33
N GLU A 150 13.02 14.44 13.78
CA GLU A 150 13.75 15.72 13.79
C GLU A 150 13.96 16.27 12.36
N LEU A 151 14.36 15.40 11.43
CA LEU A 151 14.45 15.74 10.01
C LEU A 151 13.07 16.15 9.46
N ALA A 152 12.01 15.43 9.82
CA ALA A 152 10.66 15.77 9.41
C ALA A 152 10.21 17.13 9.96
N GLY A 153 10.54 17.46 11.21
CA GLY A 153 10.22 18.77 11.80
C GLY A 153 10.91 19.93 11.08
N SER A 154 12.15 19.73 10.63
CA SER A 154 13.01 20.79 10.09
C SER A 154 12.96 20.96 8.56
N GLN A 155 12.49 19.96 7.80
CA GLN A 155 12.56 19.98 6.34
C GLN A 155 11.22 19.99 5.62
N PRO A 156 11.18 20.51 4.37
CA PRO A 156 10.03 20.34 3.50
C PRO A 156 9.87 18.87 3.09
N THR A 157 8.64 18.47 2.78
CA THR A 157 8.28 17.08 2.45
C THR A 157 9.08 16.51 1.28
N VAL A 158 9.45 17.32 0.28
CA VAL A 158 10.24 16.87 -0.88
C VAL A 158 11.65 16.48 -0.47
N ALA A 159 12.36 17.34 0.28
CA ALA A 159 13.69 17.02 0.79
C ALA A 159 13.68 15.80 1.74
N LEU A 160 12.62 15.67 2.54
CA LEU A 160 12.41 14.50 3.40
C LEU A 160 12.25 13.21 2.59
N GLN A 161 11.50 13.26 1.48
CA GLN A 161 11.35 12.12 0.56
C GLN A 161 12.69 11.70 -0.05
N GLU A 162 13.54 12.65 -0.43
CA GLU A 162 14.88 12.37 -0.97
C GLU A 162 15.77 11.68 0.06
N LYS A 163 15.80 12.19 1.30
CA LYS A 163 16.57 11.58 2.40
C LYS A 163 16.09 10.18 2.75
N VAL A 164 14.78 9.99 2.87
CA VAL A 164 14.19 8.67 3.11
C VAL A 164 14.53 7.72 1.96
N SER A 165 14.44 8.21 0.71
CA SER A 165 14.78 7.40 -0.46
C SER A 165 16.26 7.00 -0.42
N ALA A 166 17.17 7.92 -0.13
CA ALA A 166 18.60 7.64 -0.02
C ALA A 166 18.90 6.59 1.08
N ALA A 167 18.32 6.74 2.27
CA ALA A 167 18.55 5.82 3.38
C ALA A 167 17.94 4.44 3.19
N LEU A 168 16.84 4.35 2.43
CA LEU A 168 16.23 3.08 2.04
C LEU A 168 16.88 2.49 0.78
N GLU A 169 17.94 3.12 0.27
CA GLU A 169 18.56 2.79 -1.02
C GLU A 169 17.53 2.75 -2.18
N ALA A 170 16.44 3.50 -2.03
CA ALA A 170 15.41 3.62 -3.04
C ALA A 170 15.94 4.45 -4.21
N LEU A 171 16.06 3.79 -5.36
CA LEU A 171 16.72 4.37 -6.51
C LEU A 171 16.05 5.67 -7.01
N PRO A 172 16.85 6.65 -7.48
CA PRO A 172 16.34 7.92 -8.00
C PRO A 172 15.25 7.70 -9.05
N ARG A 173 14.26 8.61 -9.11
CA ARG A 173 13.20 8.57 -10.13
C ARG A 173 13.85 8.53 -11.53
N GLY A 174 13.58 7.46 -12.28
CA GLY A 174 14.03 7.30 -13.67
C GLY A 174 15.21 6.34 -13.87
N ARG A 175 15.88 5.88 -12.81
CA ARG A 175 16.89 4.81 -12.91
C ARG A 175 16.22 3.45 -12.72
N GLU A 176 16.51 2.49 -13.60
CA GLU A 176 16.02 1.12 -13.43
C GLU A 176 16.51 0.59 -12.08
N PRO A 177 15.62 0.08 -11.22
CA PRO A 177 16.06 -0.32 -9.90
C PRO A 177 16.86 -1.64 -9.98
N THR A 178 17.84 -1.81 -9.09
CA THR A 178 18.57 -3.09 -8.93
C THR A 178 17.90 -3.89 -7.82
N PRO A 179 17.60 -5.19 -8.03
CA PRO A 179 17.86 -6.00 -9.22
C PRO A 179 16.99 -5.59 -10.42
N PRO A 180 17.48 -5.76 -11.67
CA PRO A 180 16.72 -5.43 -12.87
C PRO A 180 15.30 -6.01 -12.83
N GLY A 181 14.29 -5.25 -13.28
CA GLY A 181 12.90 -5.66 -13.21
C GLY A 181 12.16 -5.23 -11.95
N GLU A 182 12.81 -4.54 -11.01
CA GLU A 182 12.15 -3.99 -9.82
C GLU A 182 11.13 -2.89 -10.19
N ARG A 183 11.31 -2.18 -11.31
CA ARG A 183 10.28 -1.27 -11.83
C ARG A 183 9.01 -2.03 -12.22
N PHE A 184 9.17 -3.21 -12.82
CA PHE A 184 8.05 -4.10 -13.14
C PHE A 184 7.35 -4.55 -11.86
N ARG A 185 8.08 -5.02 -10.84
CA ARG A 185 7.48 -5.39 -9.54
C ARG A 185 6.65 -4.24 -8.95
N ARG A 186 7.19 -3.02 -8.95
CA ARG A 186 6.47 -1.82 -8.47
C ARG A 186 5.21 -1.52 -9.28
N LEU A 187 5.25 -1.71 -10.61
CA LEU A 187 4.09 -1.53 -11.47
C LEU A 187 3.01 -2.58 -11.19
N VAL A 188 3.40 -3.84 -11.00
CA VAL A 188 2.47 -4.91 -10.60
C VAL A 188 1.84 -4.56 -9.26
N LEU A 189 2.63 -4.27 -8.23
CA LEU A 189 2.11 -3.90 -6.90
C LEU A 189 1.20 -2.67 -6.94
N ALA A 190 1.51 -1.67 -7.78
CA ALA A 190 0.69 -0.48 -7.94
C ALA A 190 -0.64 -0.73 -8.66
N ALA A 191 -0.78 -1.84 -9.37
CA ALA A 191 -1.98 -2.22 -10.11
C ALA A 191 -2.93 -3.12 -9.31
N LEU A 192 -2.54 -3.60 -8.13
CA LEU A 192 -3.34 -4.54 -7.34
C LEU A 192 -4.47 -3.82 -6.58
N PRO A 193 -5.65 -4.46 -6.49
CA PRO A 193 -6.85 -3.81 -5.97
C PRO A 193 -6.88 -3.69 -4.44
N ASP A 194 -6.25 -4.61 -3.72
CA ASP A 194 -6.35 -4.71 -2.26
C ASP A 194 -5.04 -5.25 -1.61
N ILE A 195 -4.98 -5.21 -0.27
CA ILE A 195 -3.78 -5.60 0.50
C ILE A 195 -3.51 -7.09 0.39
N GLU A 196 -4.53 -7.95 0.40
CA GLU A 196 -4.34 -9.40 0.27
C GLU A 196 -3.68 -9.74 -1.07
N ALA A 197 -4.11 -9.09 -2.16
CA ALA A 197 -3.49 -9.22 -3.46
C ALA A 197 -2.05 -8.68 -3.47
N MET A 198 -1.81 -7.52 -2.84
CA MET A 198 -0.45 -6.96 -2.70
C MET A 198 0.48 -7.88 -1.91
N GLU A 199 0.05 -8.38 -0.75
CA GLU A 199 0.81 -9.31 0.08
C GLU A 199 1.06 -10.64 -0.63
N LEU A 200 0.06 -11.15 -1.36
CA LEU A 200 0.21 -12.33 -2.20
C LEU A 200 1.32 -12.14 -3.23
N VAL A 201 1.32 -11.00 -3.93
CA VAL A 201 2.33 -10.68 -4.95
C VAL A 201 3.71 -10.42 -4.32
N GLU A 202 3.77 -9.74 -3.17
CA GLU A 202 5.01 -9.56 -2.42
C GLU A 202 5.60 -10.90 -1.99
N ARG A 203 4.75 -11.81 -1.49
CA ARG A 203 5.13 -13.18 -1.11
C ARG A 203 5.53 -14.03 -2.32
N PHE A 204 4.84 -13.89 -3.45
CA PHE A 204 5.19 -14.54 -4.71
C PHE A 204 6.61 -14.16 -5.15
N PHE A 205 6.96 -12.87 -5.12
CA PHE A 205 8.32 -12.44 -5.46
C PHE A 205 9.36 -12.88 -4.42
N ALA A 206 9.02 -12.88 -3.13
CA ALA A 206 9.92 -13.34 -2.08
C ALA A 206 10.25 -14.84 -2.23
N LEU A 207 9.23 -15.70 -2.31
CA LEU A 207 9.40 -17.14 -2.47
C LEU A 207 10.03 -17.50 -3.82
N GLY A 208 9.59 -16.84 -4.90
CA GLY A 208 10.13 -17.08 -6.23
C GLY A 208 11.62 -16.75 -6.33
N ALA A 209 12.13 -15.79 -5.54
CA ALA A 209 13.56 -15.52 -5.49
C ALA A 209 14.37 -16.71 -4.95
N GLU A 210 13.81 -17.43 -3.97
CA GLU A 210 14.40 -18.65 -3.39
C GLU A 210 14.32 -19.83 -4.37
N VAL A 211 13.17 -20.02 -5.03
CA VAL A 211 12.92 -21.13 -5.95
C VAL A 211 13.72 -21.00 -7.25
N VAL A 212 13.72 -19.80 -7.86
CA VAL A 212 14.37 -19.56 -9.15
C VAL A 212 15.87 -19.27 -8.95
N GLY A 213 16.31 -18.99 -7.72
CA GLY A 213 17.71 -18.66 -7.41
C GLY A 213 18.14 -17.30 -7.96
N THR A 214 17.19 -16.38 -8.21
CA THR A 214 17.46 -15.03 -8.73
C THR A 214 16.54 -14.01 -8.10
N PRO A 215 17.04 -12.82 -7.72
CA PRO A 215 16.19 -11.75 -7.22
C PRO A 215 15.50 -10.95 -8.36
N HIS A 216 15.67 -11.34 -9.62
CA HIS A 216 15.14 -10.63 -10.79
C HIS A 216 13.61 -10.80 -10.93
N PRO A 217 12.77 -9.77 -10.70
CA PRO A 217 11.32 -9.96 -10.62
C PRO A 217 10.66 -10.45 -11.92
N VAL A 218 11.12 -9.99 -13.10
CA VAL A 218 10.60 -10.52 -14.38
C VAL A 218 10.90 -12.02 -14.54
N GLY A 219 12.10 -12.48 -14.13
CA GLY A 219 12.46 -13.89 -14.18
C GLY A 219 11.58 -14.73 -13.26
N ILE A 220 11.32 -14.24 -12.05
CA ILE A 220 10.41 -14.87 -11.09
C ILE A 220 8.98 -14.94 -11.64
N PHE A 221 8.47 -13.84 -12.20
CA PHE A 221 7.15 -13.80 -12.81
C PHE A 221 7.02 -14.79 -13.97
N LEU A 222 8.01 -14.84 -14.86
CA LEU A 222 8.02 -15.81 -15.96
C LEU A 222 8.09 -17.26 -15.48
N ALA A 223 8.83 -17.55 -14.40
CA ALA A 223 8.86 -18.87 -13.80
C ALA A 223 7.49 -19.28 -13.26
N GLY A 224 6.83 -18.40 -12.49
CA GLY A 224 5.48 -18.66 -12.01
C GLY A 224 4.47 -18.81 -13.15
N CYS A 225 4.56 -18.01 -14.21
CA CYS A 225 3.73 -18.21 -15.40
C CYS A 225 3.94 -19.60 -16.01
N ARG A 226 5.18 -20.08 -16.14
CA ARG A 226 5.47 -21.41 -16.69
C ARG A 226 4.92 -22.54 -15.83
N GLU A 227 4.99 -22.39 -14.50
CA GLU A 227 4.45 -23.37 -13.56
C GLU A 227 2.91 -23.43 -13.63
N CYS A 228 2.23 -22.28 -13.69
CA CYS A 228 0.78 -22.22 -13.68
C CYS A 228 0.11 -22.43 -15.06
N LEU A 229 0.81 -22.17 -16.16
CA LEU A 229 0.19 -22.10 -17.50
C LEU A 229 -0.48 -23.42 -17.90
N ALA A 230 0.17 -24.56 -17.68
CA ALA A 230 -0.37 -25.86 -18.06
C ALA A 230 -1.67 -26.19 -17.30
N GLU A 231 -1.74 -25.85 -16.00
CA GLU A 231 -2.94 -26.04 -15.18
C GLU A 231 -4.08 -25.13 -15.66
N TRP A 232 -3.75 -23.87 -15.98
CA TRP A 232 -4.73 -22.91 -16.49
C TRP A 232 -5.27 -23.30 -17.86
N GLU A 233 -4.44 -23.88 -18.75
CA GLU A 233 -4.86 -24.38 -20.05
C GLU A 233 -5.89 -25.52 -19.92
N VAL A 234 -5.65 -26.46 -19.01
CA VAL A 234 -6.62 -27.54 -18.70
C VAL A 234 -7.91 -26.96 -18.14
N GLN A 235 -7.81 -26.02 -17.20
CA GLN A 235 -8.98 -25.38 -16.61
C GLN A 235 -9.77 -24.57 -17.65
N ALA A 236 -9.10 -23.83 -18.52
CA ALA A 236 -9.72 -23.07 -19.60
C ALA A 236 -10.41 -23.97 -20.63
N ALA A 237 -9.83 -25.14 -20.94
CA ALA A 237 -10.46 -26.14 -21.82
C ALA A 237 -11.73 -26.76 -21.21
N SER A 238 -11.80 -26.83 -19.87
CA SER A 238 -12.97 -27.33 -19.14
C SER A 238 -14.11 -26.31 -19.00
N TRP A 239 -13.89 -25.05 -19.39
CA TRP A 239 -14.91 -24.01 -19.27
C TRP A 239 -16.02 -24.12 -20.33
N PRO A 240 -17.30 -24.10 -19.92
CA PRO A 240 -18.42 -24.02 -20.87
C PRO A 240 -18.32 -22.75 -21.72
N ALA A 241 -18.57 -22.88 -23.03
CA ALA A 241 -18.41 -21.83 -24.04
C ALA A 241 -19.19 -20.51 -23.78
N GLY A 242 -20.12 -20.48 -22.82
CA GLY A 242 -20.93 -19.31 -22.47
C GLY A 242 -20.37 -18.39 -21.38
N ARG A 243 -19.21 -18.70 -20.77
CA ARG A 243 -18.63 -17.91 -19.65
C ARG A 243 -17.41 -17.05 -20.01
N ARG A 244 -17.12 -16.84 -21.29
CA ARG A 244 -16.13 -15.81 -21.66
C ARG A 244 -16.71 -14.44 -21.31
N PRO A 245 -16.03 -13.61 -20.50
CA PRO A 245 -16.47 -12.24 -20.28
C PRO A 245 -16.50 -11.54 -21.64
N ARG A 246 -17.71 -11.24 -22.13
CA ARG A 246 -17.90 -10.25 -23.20
C ARG A 246 -18.00 -8.92 -22.49
N ASP A 247 -16.88 -8.20 -22.38
CA ASP A 247 -16.86 -6.73 -22.40
C ASP A 247 -15.42 -6.20 -22.45
N PRO A 248 -15.03 -5.47 -23.52
CA PRO A 248 -13.75 -4.77 -23.61
C PRO A 248 -13.84 -3.28 -23.24
N GLU A 249 -14.75 -2.86 -22.36
CA GLU A 249 -14.98 -1.42 -22.06
C GLU A 249 -14.21 -0.86 -20.86
N PHE A 250 -13.27 -1.58 -20.25
CA PHE A 250 -12.44 -1.03 -19.16
C PHE A 250 -10.99 -0.74 -19.59
N CYS A 251 -10.85 0.13 -20.58
CA CYS A 251 -9.63 0.91 -20.76
C CYS A 251 -9.96 2.37 -20.43
N PRO A 252 -9.64 2.91 -19.23
CA PRO A 252 -9.63 4.35 -19.04
C PRO A 252 -8.42 4.90 -19.81
N ARG A 253 -8.62 5.11 -21.12
CA ARG A 253 -7.71 5.79 -22.01
C ARG A 253 -7.53 7.19 -21.46
N ARG A 254 -6.29 7.54 -21.11
CA ARG A 254 -5.85 8.89 -20.74
C ARG A 254 -6.43 9.91 -21.73
N GLN A 255 -7.42 10.68 -21.31
CA GLN A 255 -7.75 11.95 -21.95
C GLN A 255 -6.85 13.00 -21.32
N ASN A 256 -5.78 13.34 -22.03
CA ASN A 256 -5.24 14.69 -22.07
C ASN A 256 -4.69 14.90 -23.49
N PRO A 257 -5.16 15.93 -24.22
CA PRO A 257 -4.67 16.21 -25.56
C PRO A 257 -3.28 16.85 -25.47
N PRO A 258 -2.30 16.45 -26.29
CA PRO A 258 -1.14 17.29 -26.53
C PRO A 258 -1.52 18.37 -27.55
N ALA A 259 -1.38 19.62 -27.15
CA ALA A 259 -1.18 20.71 -28.10
C ALA A 259 0.12 20.45 -28.85
N GLY A 260 0.06 20.51 -30.19
CA GLY A 260 1.23 20.41 -31.06
C GLY A 260 1.30 19.10 -31.81
N ALA A 261 0.67 19.10 -32.99
CA ALA A 261 0.86 18.11 -34.03
C ALA A 261 2.34 18.03 -34.42
N ASN A 262 2.86 16.81 -34.57
CA ASN A 262 3.72 16.46 -35.68
C ASN A 262 3.65 14.95 -35.91
N GLU A 263 3.14 14.60 -37.07
CA GLU A 263 3.23 13.30 -37.71
C GLU A 263 4.69 12.83 -37.71
N TYR A 264 4.94 11.60 -37.26
CA TYR A 264 5.97 10.77 -37.89
C TYR A 264 5.61 9.30 -37.70
N GLN A 265 5.65 8.59 -38.82
CA GLN A 265 5.15 7.24 -39.04
C GLN A 265 5.98 6.18 -38.29
N ASP A 266 5.28 5.16 -37.82
CA ASP A 266 5.80 3.87 -37.34
C ASP A 266 6.58 3.15 -38.45
N PRO A 267 7.63 2.39 -38.09
CA PRO A 267 7.76 1.08 -38.70
C PRO A 267 7.88 -0.04 -37.65
N VAL A 268 6.91 -0.93 -37.75
CA VAL A 268 6.88 -2.30 -37.23
C VAL A 268 8.21 -3.01 -37.55
N CYS A 269 8.90 -3.49 -36.52
CA CYS A 269 10.04 -4.41 -36.65
C CYS A 269 9.58 -5.87 -36.48
N PRO A 270 9.69 -6.74 -37.51
CA PRO A 270 9.46 -8.17 -37.37
C PRO A 270 10.69 -8.87 -36.79
N ARG A 271 10.49 -9.66 -35.73
CA ARG A 271 11.49 -10.55 -35.14
C ARG A 271 11.94 -11.62 -36.15
N GLY A 272 13.25 -11.77 -36.28
CA GLY A 272 13.94 -13.06 -36.23
C GLY A 272 13.76 -14.00 -37.41
N GLN A 273 14.55 -13.77 -38.47
CA GLN A 273 15.07 -14.85 -39.32
C GLN A 273 16.53 -14.54 -39.65
N THR A 274 17.46 -15.24 -39.01
CA THR A 274 18.83 -15.38 -39.52
C THR A 274 18.87 -16.55 -40.50
N PRO A 275 19.47 -16.35 -41.68
CA PRO A 275 20.31 -17.39 -42.25
C PRO A 275 21.70 -16.87 -42.63
N SER A 276 22.69 -17.60 -42.11
CA SER A 276 23.95 -18.04 -42.72
C SER A 276 24.87 -17.05 -43.44
N ALA A 277 26.10 -17.01 -42.93
CA ALA A 277 27.27 -16.53 -43.65
C ALA A 277 27.48 -17.32 -44.95
N ALA A 278 27.45 -16.61 -46.08
CA ALA A 278 28.17 -16.90 -47.32
C ALA A 278 28.06 -15.64 -48.20
N ASP A 279 29.12 -15.37 -48.96
CA ASP A 279 29.30 -14.27 -49.91
C ASP A 279 29.69 -12.92 -49.28
N ALA A 280 30.99 -12.60 -49.18
CA ALA A 280 31.85 -12.07 -50.26
C ALA A 280 31.25 -10.78 -50.87
N LYS A 281 31.91 -9.63 -50.98
CA LYS A 281 33.33 -9.22 -50.93
C LYS A 281 33.36 -7.67 -50.81
N PRO A 282 34.54 -7.05 -50.61
CA PRO A 282 34.70 -5.66 -50.17
C PRO A 282 34.86 -4.66 -51.34
N LEU A 283 34.58 -3.38 -51.10
CA LEU A 283 35.11 -2.21 -51.82
C LEU A 283 34.88 -0.97 -50.92
N THR A 284 35.87 -0.32 -50.29
CA THR A 284 36.86 0.66 -50.80
C THR A 284 36.28 1.78 -51.66
N THR A 285 36.48 3.01 -51.20
CA THR A 285 36.87 4.31 -51.85
C THR A 285 36.16 5.42 -51.05
N ASP A 286 36.78 6.45 -50.48
CA ASP A 286 38.14 7.02 -50.50
C ASP A 286 38.48 7.56 -49.09
#